data_AF-A0A837LAU6-F1
#
_entry.id   AF-A0A837LAU6-F1
#
_cell.length_a   1.000
_cell.length_b   1.000
_cell.length_c   1.000
_cell.angle_alpha   90.00
_cell.angle_beta   90.00
_cell.angle_gamma   90.00
#
_symmetry.space_group_name_H-M   'P 1'
#
loop_
_entity.id
_entity.type
_entity.pdbx_description
1 polymer ?
#
loop_
_entity_poly.entity_id
_entity_poly.type
_entity_poly.pdbx_seq_one_letter_code
_entity_poly.pdbx_strand_id
1 'polypeptide(L)'
;PGDVFEIDSTVADVHLISSLNRRKVIGRPTIYTVVDRATRMIVGLHVSLYHASWRAARQALANCFMPKKEYCRLFGISITNDDWPCSHIPLTLMCDNGEMIGLKPQEKMTPLTKLEFAPVGRGDRKSIVERCFGILNDEVIHRLIGTTRRGKIVKGEPTPQSRACLTIQEVTSLLIREILAHNQRTYEELAYINPLLIENDLVISPKNSWMISLKHGRFSARAVGADEVIARLLIPVNANITAGGIQYNNLFYECDPDIASGARVFGRTTCEARIDDNCVDYIYVRFDKNSIFK
;
A
#
# COMPACT_ATOMS: atom_id res chain seq x y z
N PRO A 1 2.38 19.35 -5.29
CA PRO A 1 2.20 17.97 -4.76
C PRO A 1 0.72 17.65 -4.57
N GLY A 2 0.35 16.38 -4.64
CA GLY A 2 -1.05 15.96 -4.51
C GLY A 2 -1.89 16.09 -5.79
N ASP A 3 -1.29 16.52 -6.90
CA ASP A 3 -2.00 16.68 -8.16
C ASP A 3 -2.12 15.33 -8.90
N VAL A 4 -0.97 14.67 -9.10
CA VAL A 4 -0.91 13.35 -9.74
C VAL A 4 -0.12 12.40 -8.88
N PHE A 5 -0.76 11.31 -8.46
CA PHE A 5 -0.05 10.13 -7.96
C PHE A 5 0.02 9.08 -9.04
N GLU A 6 1.17 8.42 -9.16
CA GLU A 6 1.36 7.26 -10.01
C GLU A 6 1.34 5.99 -9.13
N ILE A 7 0.53 5.00 -9.51
CA ILE A 7 0.58 3.66 -8.95
C ILE A 7 1.09 2.69 -10.01
N ASP A 8 2.05 1.86 -9.63
CA ASP A 8 2.55 0.79 -10.48
C ASP A 8 2.79 -0.48 -9.62
N SER A 9 2.90 -1.63 -10.28
CA SER A 9 3.11 -2.93 -9.66
C SER A 9 4.26 -3.67 -10.34
N THR A 10 5.09 -4.33 -9.54
CA THR A 10 6.20 -5.12 -10.07
C THR A 10 6.36 -6.42 -9.30
N VAL A 11 6.55 -7.53 -10.00
CA VAL A 11 6.89 -8.81 -9.37
C VAL A 11 8.34 -8.74 -8.88
N ALA A 12 8.54 -8.78 -7.56
CA ALA A 12 9.85 -8.63 -6.95
C ALA A 12 10.77 -9.80 -7.33
N ASP A 13 12.04 -9.51 -7.59
CA ASP A 13 13.08 -10.50 -7.89
C ASP A 13 13.58 -11.22 -6.63
N VAL A 14 12.68 -11.70 -5.76
CA VAL A 14 13.01 -12.44 -4.53
C VAL A 14 11.98 -13.53 -4.23
N HIS A 15 12.46 -14.72 -3.89
CA HIS A 15 11.59 -15.81 -3.41
C HIS A 15 11.36 -15.69 -1.91
N LEU A 16 10.11 -15.84 -1.50
CA LEU A 16 9.69 -15.82 -0.10
C LEU A 16 9.54 -17.22 0.46
N ILE A 17 9.70 -17.33 1.77
CA ILE A 17 9.37 -18.52 2.56
C ILE A 17 8.11 -18.27 3.40
N SER A 18 7.42 -19.35 3.77
CA SER A 18 6.28 -19.27 4.68
C SER A 18 6.72 -18.93 6.09
N SER A 19 6.02 -18.01 6.76
CA SER A 19 6.17 -17.76 8.19
C SER A 19 5.79 -18.97 9.05
N LEU A 20 4.85 -19.81 8.58
CA LEU A 20 4.39 -21.02 9.26
C LEU A 20 5.37 -22.19 9.09
N ASN A 21 6.08 -22.25 7.96
CA ASN A 21 7.10 -23.25 7.69
C ASN A 21 8.23 -22.63 6.88
N ARG A 22 9.31 -22.24 7.57
CA ARG A 22 10.46 -21.57 6.97
C ARG A 22 11.21 -22.39 5.92
N ARG A 23 10.94 -23.70 5.82
CA ARG A 23 11.49 -24.58 4.77
C ARG A 23 10.68 -24.55 3.47
N LYS A 24 9.46 -23.98 3.49
CA LYS A 24 8.57 -23.95 2.33
C LYS A 24 8.66 -22.61 1.61
N VAL A 25 9.16 -22.64 0.38
CA VAL A 25 9.11 -21.49 -0.54
C VAL A 25 7.67 -21.29 -1.01
N ILE A 26 7.19 -20.04 -0.98
CA ILE A 26 5.80 -19.67 -1.31
C ILE A 26 5.67 -18.79 -2.57
N GLY A 27 6.77 -18.59 -3.30
CA GLY A 27 6.79 -17.84 -4.56
C GLY A 27 7.39 -16.46 -4.42
N ARG A 28 7.05 -15.57 -5.37
CA ARG A 28 7.56 -14.20 -5.47
C ARG A 28 6.41 -13.22 -5.21
N PRO A 29 6.62 -12.13 -4.46
CA PRO A 29 5.57 -11.17 -4.20
C PRO A 29 5.44 -10.17 -5.36
N THR A 30 4.24 -9.60 -5.50
CA THR A 30 4.00 -8.37 -6.27
C THR A 30 4.09 -7.18 -5.33
N ILE A 31 4.94 -6.21 -5.63
CA ILE A 31 5.08 -4.97 -4.87
C ILE A 31 4.35 -3.86 -5.61
N TYR A 32 3.46 -3.17 -4.91
CA TYR A 32 2.80 -1.95 -5.33
C TYR A 32 3.42 -0.76 -4.64
N THR A 33 3.69 0.29 -5.39
CA THR A 33 4.10 1.57 -4.83
C THR A 33 3.27 2.68 -5.45
N VAL A 34 3.00 3.68 -4.63
CA VAL A 34 2.30 4.90 -5.04
C VAL A 34 3.27 6.05 -4.83
N VAL A 35 3.46 6.90 -5.84
CA VAL A 35 4.44 8.00 -5.82
C VAL A 35 3.76 9.30 -6.22
N ASP A 36 4.00 10.36 -5.45
CA ASP A 36 3.61 11.71 -5.85
C ASP A 36 4.58 12.23 -6.92
N ARG A 37 4.07 12.55 -8.11
CA ARG A 37 4.92 13.02 -9.21
C ARG A 37 5.68 14.27 -8.82
N ALA A 38 5.04 15.27 -8.23
CA ALA A 38 5.70 16.57 -8.02
C ALA A 38 6.90 16.49 -7.06
N THR A 39 6.83 15.65 -6.02
CA THR A 39 7.84 15.56 -4.96
C THR A 39 8.74 14.35 -5.05
N ARG A 40 8.41 13.36 -5.90
CA ARG A 40 9.06 12.03 -5.92
C ARG A 40 8.91 11.26 -4.60
N MET A 41 8.02 11.71 -3.72
CA MET A 41 7.76 11.06 -2.44
C MET A 41 6.99 9.78 -2.69
N ILE A 42 7.46 8.68 -2.11
CA ILE A 42 6.71 7.44 -2.10
C ILE A 42 5.63 7.60 -1.04
N VAL A 43 4.38 7.61 -1.48
CA VAL A 43 3.21 7.92 -0.67
C VAL A 43 2.38 6.70 -0.28
N GLY A 44 2.63 5.53 -0.86
CA GLY A 44 1.97 4.28 -0.46
C GLY A 44 2.75 3.03 -0.86
N LEU A 45 2.52 1.94 -0.14
CA LEU A 45 3.14 0.63 -0.36
C LEU A 45 2.12 -0.48 -0.09
N HIS A 46 2.19 -1.55 -0.90
CA HIS A 46 1.64 -2.85 -0.51
C HIS A 46 2.47 -3.99 -1.13
N VAL A 47 2.65 -5.07 -0.37
CA VAL A 47 3.35 -6.28 -0.85
C VAL A 47 2.34 -7.43 -0.79
N SER A 48 2.11 -8.06 -1.93
CA SER A 48 1.07 -9.08 -2.11
C SER A 48 1.68 -10.40 -2.56
N LEU A 49 1.14 -11.52 -2.07
CA LEU A 49 1.40 -12.86 -2.63
C LEU A 49 0.56 -13.15 -3.88
N TYR A 50 -0.45 -12.32 -4.15
CA TYR A 50 -1.25 -12.42 -5.36
C TYR A 50 -0.55 -11.77 -6.54
N HIS A 51 -0.87 -12.25 -7.73
CA HIS A 51 -0.55 -11.55 -8.96
C HIS A 51 -1.19 -10.16 -8.99
N ALA A 52 -0.65 -9.36 -9.90
CA ALA A 52 -1.16 -8.08 -10.32
C ALA A 52 -2.70 -8.06 -10.40
N SER A 53 -3.37 -7.33 -9.49
CA SER A 53 -4.84 -7.31 -9.37
C SER A 53 -5.38 -6.10 -8.60
N TRP A 54 -6.64 -5.74 -8.91
CA TRP A 54 -7.38 -4.72 -8.16
C TRP A 54 -7.50 -4.99 -6.64
N ARG A 55 -7.42 -6.27 -6.22
CA ARG A 55 -7.43 -6.62 -4.79
C ARG A 55 -6.15 -6.14 -4.08
N ALA A 56 -5.00 -6.23 -4.73
CA ALA A 56 -3.75 -5.78 -4.16
C ALA A 56 -3.57 -4.25 -4.35
N ALA A 57 -3.96 -3.70 -5.50
CA ALA A 57 -3.90 -2.26 -5.76
C ALA A 57 -4.71 -1.44 -4.74
N ARG A 58 -5.93 -1.86 -4.39
CA ARG A 58 -6.74 -1.17 -3.36
C ARG A 58 -6.07 -1.14 -1.98
N GLN A 59 -5.25 -2.14 -1.63
CA GLN A 59 -4.51 -2.14 -0.36
C GLN A 59 -3.39 -1.11 -0.38
N ALA A 60 -2.69 -0.98 -1.51
CA ALA A 60 -1.70 0.08 -1.70
C ALA A 60 -2.33 1.48 -1.61
N LEU A 61 -3.52 1.65 -2.18
CA LEU A 61 -4.27 2.91 -2.10
C LEU A 61 -4.83 3.18 -0.70
N ALA A 62 -5.34 2.15 -0.01
CA ALA A 62 -5.77 2.25 1.38
C ALA A 62 -4.61 2.69 2.28
N ASN A 63 -3.43 2.08 2.10
CA ASN A 63 -2.20 2.52 2.74
C ASN A 63 -1.88 3.97 2.37
N CYS A 64 -1.92 4.35 1.09
CA CYS A 64 -1.64 5.71 0.63
C CYS A 64 -2.55 6.79 1.27
N PHE A 65 -3.83 6.48 1.45
CA PHE A 65 -4.83 7.45 1.88
C PHE A 65 -5.01 7.52 3.41
N MET A 66 -4.53 6.53 4.15
CA MET A 66 -4.59 6.51 5.62
C MET A 66 -3.24 6.87 6.26
N PRO A 67 -3.21 7.25 7.55
CA PRO A 67 -1.96 7.39 8.30
C PRO A 67 -1.17 6.08 8.36
N LYS A 68 0.17 6.17 8.24
CA LYS A 68 1.05 4.99 8.08
C LYS A 68 1.49 4.38 9.39
N LYS A 69 1.23 5.05 10.51
CA LYS A 69 1.67 4.62 11.84
C LYS A 69 1.24 3.19 12.18
N GLU A 70 -0.06 2.90 12.09
CA GLU A 70 -0.58 1.56 12.40
C GLU A 70 -0.10 0.53 11.38
N TYR A 71 -0.03 0.89 10.09
CA TYR A 71 0.51 0.02 9.07
C TYR A 71 1.98 -0.36 9.35
N CYS A 72 2.85 0.60 9.66
CA CYS A 72 4.25 0.35 9.99
C CYS A 72 4.40 -0.50 11.26
N ARG A 73 3.50 -0.33 12.24
CA ARG A 73 3.49 -1.13 13.48
C ARG A 73 3.29 -2.61 13.20
N LEU A 74 2.46 -2.99 12.22
CA LEU A 74 2.27 -4.39 11.80
C LEU A 74 3.58 -5.05 11.35
N PHE A 75 4.56 -4.28 10.90
CA PHE A 75 5.87 -4.75 10.44
C PHE A 75 7.01 -4.41 11.41
N GLY A 76 6.68 -4.12 12.67
CA GLY A 76 7.64 -3.87 13.75
C GLY A 76 8.38 -2.54 13.63
N ILE A 77 7.79 -1.54 12.97
CA ILE A 77 8.39 -0.21 12.76
C ILE A 77 7.53 0.84 13.46
N SER A 78 8.13 1.55 14.41
CA SER A 78 7.49 2.68 15.09
C SER A 78 7.85 3.97 14.37
N ILE A 79 6.83 4.73 13.96
CA ILE A 79 6.96 6.04 13.35
C ILE A 79 5.95 7.03 13.95
N THR A 80 6.26 8.32 13.78
CA THR A 80 5.31 9.42 13.95
C THR A 80 4.61 9.71 12.62
N ASN A 81 3.54 10.51 12.64
CA ASN A 81 2.91 10.98 11.40
C ASN A 81 3.87 11.85 10.58
N ASP A 82 4.83 12.53 11.21
CA ASP A 82 5.80 13.38 10.53
C ASP A 82 6.86 12.57 9.77
N ASP A 83 7.12 11.32 10.14
CA ASP A 83 8.09 10.48 9.43
C ASP A 83 7.60 10.09 8.04
N TRP A 84 6.28 9.92 7.87
CA TRP A 84 5.64 9.64 6.60
C TRP A 84 4.33 10.45 6.45
N PRO A 85 4.43 11.77 6.20
CA PRO A 85 3.35 12.75 6.39
C PRO A 85 2.31 12.82 5.25
N CYS A 86 2.08 11.71 4.58
CA CYS A 86 1.10 11.64 3.50
C CYS A 86 -0.02 10.65 3.83
N SER A 87 -1.24 11.17 3.93
CA SER A 87 -2.49 10.42 4.07
C SER A 87 -3.59 11.19 3.32
N HIS A 88 -3.42 11.32 2.01
CA HIS A 88 -4.24 12.20 1.17
C HIS A 88 -4.61 11.51 -0.14
N ILE A 89 -5.73 11.94 -0.71
CA ILE A 89 -6.23 11.52 -2.01
C ILE A 89 -5.81 12.55 -3.06
N PRO A 90 -5.13 12.14 -4.14
CA PRO A 90 -4.68 13.07 -5.18
C PRO A 90 -5.85 13.57 -6.02
N LEU A 91 -5.64 14.66 -6.77
CA LEU A 91 -6.60 15.09 -7.79
C LEU A 91 -6.76 14.01 -8.89
N THR A 92 -5.63 13.45 -9.33
CA THR A 92 -5.57 12.39 -10.34
C THR A 92 -4.72 11.22 -9.85
N LEU A 93 -5.24 10.01 -9.99
CA LEU A 93 -4.49 8.77 -9.87
C LEU A 93 -4.18 8.24 -11.28
N MET A 94 -2.91 8.27 -11.64
CA MET A 94 -2.38 7.72 -12.87
C MET A 94 -1.99 6.25 -12.66
N CYS A 95 -2.44 5.37 -13.54
CA CYS A 95 -2.25 3.93 -13.38
C CYS A 95 -2.01 3.20 -14.70
N ASP A 96 -1.49 1.98 -14.55
CA ASP A 96 -1.27 1.06 -15.64
C ASP A 96 -2.54 0.34 -16.09
N ASN A 97 -2.59 0.09 -17.40
CA ASN A 97 -3.75 -0.47 -18.10
C ASN A 97 -4.11 -1.91 -17.66
N GLY A 98 -3.31 -2.61 -16.85
CA GLY A 98 -3.60 -3.99 -16.49
C GLY A 98 -4.67 -4.12 -15.40
N GLU A 99 -4.36 -3.59 -14.22
CA GLU A 99 -5.04 -3.96 -12.97
C GLU A 99 -6.16 -3.01 -12.59
N MET A 100 -6.05 -1.78 -13.11
CA MET A 100 -6.98 -0.68 -12.87
C MET A 100 -7.96 -0.52 -14.03
N ILE A 101 -7.79 -1.27 -15.13
CA ILE A 101 -8.81 -1.36 -16.19
C ILE A 101 -9.93 -2.28 -15.72
N GLY A 102 -11.09 -1.67 -15.47
CA GLY A 102 -12.33 -2.37 -15.15
C GLY A 102 -13.33 -1.46 -14.47
N LEU A 103 -14.61 -1.84 -14.54
CA LEU A 103 -15.71 -1.10 -13.90
C LEU A 103 -15.51 -0.99 -12.38
N LYS A 104 -15.02 -2.05 -11.73
CA LYS A 104 -14.84 -2.09 -10.27
C LYS A 104 -13.83 -1.05 -9.74
N PRO A 105 -12.60 -0.94 -10.29
CA PRO A 105 -11.71 0.17 -9.96
C PRO A 105 -12.34 1.54 -10.22
N GLN A 106 -12.98 1.74 -11.38
CA GLN A 106 -13.60 3.01 -11.75
C GLN A 106 -14.72 3.43 -10.79
N GLU A 107 -15.65 2.54 -10.46
CA GLU A 107 -16.76 2.80 -9.53
C GLU A 107 -16.26 3.19 -8.14
N LYS A 108 -15.19 2.56 -7.66
CA LYS A 108 -14.66 2.82 -6.31
C LYS A 108 -13.79 4.08 -6.26
N MET A 109 -13.04 4.36 -7.32
CA MET A 109 -12.08 5.47 -7.34
C MET A 109 -12.66 6.78 -7.86
N THR A 110 -13.60 6.77 -8.81
CA THR A 110 -14.21 8.00 -9.36
C THR A 110 -14.74 8.97 -8.30
N PRO A 111 -15.37 8.51 -7.20
CA PRO A 111 -15.80 9.39 -6.12
C PRO A 111 -14.65 9.98 -5.29
N LEU A 112 -13.47 9.35 -5.34
CA LEU A 112 -12.30 9.73 -4.56
C LEU A 112 -11.36 10.63 -5.36
N THR A 113 -11.02 10.24 -6.59
CA THR A 113 -10.01 10.84 -7.46
C THR A 113 -10.32 10.57 -8.93
N LYS A 114 -9.78 11.40 -9.83
CA LYS A 114 -9.84 11.13 -11.27
C LYS A 114 -8.91 9.98 -11.61
N LEU A 115 -9.41 8.94 -12.28
CA LEU A 115 -8.54 7.89 -12.83
C LEU A 115 -8.03 8.29 -14.21
N GLU A 116 -6.71 8.27 -14.39
CA GLU A 116 -6.08 8.41 -15.69
C GLU A 116 -5.21 7.19 -16.00
N PHE A 117 -5.25 6.79 -17.27
CA PHE A 117 -4.54 5.63 -17.78
C PHE A 117 -3.38 6.11 -18.65
N ALA A 118 -2.20 5.55 -18.46
CA ALA A 118 -1.06 5.87 -19.30
C ALA A 118 -1.35 5.53 -20.77
N PRO A 119 -1.12 6.45 -21.74
CA PRO A 119 -1.32 6.15 -23.15
C PRO A 119 -0.43 4.98 -23.58
N VAL A 120 -1.00 4.04 -24.36
CA VAL A 120 -0.25 2.90 -24.89
C VAL A 120 0.91 3.40 -25.76
N GLY A 121 2.13 2.93 -25.50
CA GLY A 121 3.33 3.29 -26.27
C GLY A 121 4.05 4.58 -25.85
N ARG A 122 3.65 5.22 -24.74
CA ARG A 122 4.30 6.41 -24.17
C ARG A 122 4.90 6.12 -22.78
N GLY A 123 5.97 5.31 -22.76
CA GLY A 123 6.71 4.97 -21.54
C GLY A 123 7.42 6.16 -20.89
N ASP A 124 7.67 7.23 -21.65
CA ASP A 124 8.20 8.52 -21.17
C ASP A 124 7.39 9.09 -20.00
N ARG A 125 6.06 8.87 -20.02
CA ARG A 125 5.14 9.37 -18.98
C ARG A 125 5.13 8.57 -17.69
N LYS A 126 5.80 7.41 -17.61
CA LYS A 126 5.90 6.55 -16.40
C LYS A 126 7.27 6.54 -15.74
N SER A 127 8.20 7.34 -16.27
CA SER A 127 9.60 7.37 -15.85
C SER A 127 9.82 7.61 -14.35
N ILE A 128 8.86 8.20 -13.62
CA ILE A 128 9.02 8.54 -12.21
C ILE A 128 8.78 7.35 -11.30
N VAL A 129 7.60 6.72 -11.38
CA VAL A 129 7.31 5.53 -10.57
C VAL A 129 8.23 4.37 -10.93
N GLU A 130 8.52 4.16 -12.21
CA GLU A 130 9.47 3.14 -12.68
C GLU A 130 10.88 3.36 -12.12
N ARG A 131 11.35 4.62 -12.07
CA ARG A 131 12.64 4.96 -11.45
C ARG A 131 12.62 4.75 -9.94
N CYS A 132 11.54 5.12 -9.25
CA CYS A 132 11.41 4.88 -7.81
C CYS A 132 11.40 3.37 -7.48
N PHE A 133 10.69 2.58 -8.29
CA PHE A 133 10.74 1.13 -8.20
C PHE A 133 12.13 0.55 -8.50
N GLY A 134 12.81 1.07 -9.52
CA GLY A 134 14.20 0.72 -9.81
C GLY A 134 15.09 0.93 -8.59
N ILE A 135 14.97 2.08 -7.92
CA ILE A 135 15.70 2.39 -6.68
C ILE A 135 15.39 1.35 -5.58
N LEU A 136 14.11 1.06 -5.31
CA LEU A 136 13.73 0.06 -4.30
C LEU A 136 14.26 -1.34 -4.64
N ASN A 137 14.23 -1.72 -5.92
CA ASN A 137 14.69 -3.02 -6.38
C ASN A 137 16.21 -3.15 -6.23
N ASP A 138 16.96 -2.14 -6.65
CA ASP A 138 18.42 -2.14 -6.63
C ASP A 138 18.99 -1.98 -5.20
N GLU A 139 18.36 -1.16 -4.35
CA GLU A 139 18.81 -0.90 -2.98
C GLU A 139 18.43 -1.99 -1.99
N VAL A 140 17.23 -2.59 -2.15
CA VAL A 140 16.71 -3.62 -1.24
C VAL A 140 16.77 -4.98 -1.91
N ILE A 141 15.92 -5.22 -2.91
CA ILE A 141 15.57 -6.56 -3.38
C ILE A 141 16.77 -7.30 -3.97
N HIS A 142 17.63 -6.65 -4.78
CA HIS A 142 18.82 -7.29 -5.38
C HIS A 142 19.96 -7.52 -4.39
N ARG A 143 19.90 -6.90 -3.21
CA ARG A 143 20.85 -7.14 -2.11
C ARG A 143 20.42 -8.31 -1.22
N LEU A 144 19.17 -8.78 -1.33
CA LEU A 144 18.65 -9.87 -0.51
C LEU A 144 19.19 -11.24 -0.94
N ILE A 145 19.37 -12.12 0.04
CA ILE A 145 19.66 -13.53 -0.21
C ILE A 145 18.39 -14.19 -0.78
N GLY A 146 18.52 -14.99 -1.85
CA GLY A 146 17.38 -15.59 -2.57
C GLY A 146 16.82 -14.76 -3.72
N THR A 147 17.51 -13.65 -4.08
CA THR A 147 17.16 -12.86 -5.27
C THR A 147 17.44 -13.61 -6.58
N THR A 148 16.60 -13.39 -7.59
CA THR A 148 16.81 -13.88 -8.96
C THR A 148 17.79 -13.02 -9.76
N ARG A 149 18.24 -11.86 -9.25
CA ARG A 149 19.15 -10.91 -9.92
C ARG A 149 18.78 -10.65 -11.39
N ARG A 150 17.49 -10.39 -11.68
CA ARG A 150 16.94 -10.27 -13.05
C ARG A 150 17.23 -11.47 -13.97
N GLY A 151 17.27 -12.68 -13.41
CA GLY A 151 17.49 -13.91 -14.16
C GLY A 151 18.94 -14.18 -14.55
N LYS A 152 19.92 -13.47 -13.98
CA LYS A 152 21.35 -13.80 -14.17
C LYS A 152 21.66 -15.13 -13.49
N ILE A 153 21.76 -16.19 -14.28
CA ILE A 153 22.21 -17.52 -13.82
C ILE A 153 23.72 -17.51 -13.74
N VAL A 154 24.27 -17.61 -12.53
CA VAL A 154 25.70 -17.84 -12.31
C VAL A 154 25.93 -19.34 -12.23
N LYS A 155 26.74 -19.88 -13.14
CA LYS A 155 27.05 -21.32 -13.19
C LYS A 155 27.71 -21.77 -11.88
N GLY A 156 27.10 -22.73 -11.19
CA GLY A 156 27.58 -23.27 -9.91
C GLY A 156 26.97 -22.64 -8.65
N GLU A 157 26.19 -21.55 -8.76
CA GLU A 157 25.44 -21.03 -7.62
C GLU A 157 24.17 -21.87 -7.33
N PRO A 158 23.78 -22.05 -6.05
CA PRO A 158 22.50 -22.63 -5.69
C PRO A 158 21.32 -21.82 -6.25
N THR A 159 20.23 -22.52 -6.61
CA THR A 159 19.03 -21.88 -7.18
C THR A 159 18.49 -20.79 -6.25
N PRO A 160 17.94 -19.67 -6.77
CA PRO A 160 17.37 -18.61 -5.94
C PRO A 160 16.35 -19.11 -4.91
N GLN A 161 15.54 -20.12 -5.28
CA GLN A 161 14.58 -20.78 -4.40
C GLN A 161 15.26 -21.46 -3.21
N SER A 162 16.38 -22.16 -3.44
CA SER A 162 17.12 -22.84 -2.36
C SER A 162 17.77 -21.86 -1.36
N ARG A 163 17.93 -20.59 -1.77
CA ARG A 163 18.48 -19.51 -0.94
C ARG A 163 17.39 -18.60 -0.35
N ALA A 164 16.12 -18.85 -0.63
CA ALA A 164 15.02 -18.06 -0.08
C ALA A 164 15.00 -18.17 1.45
N CYS A 165 15.10 -17.04 2.14
CA CYS A 165 15.18 -17.02 3.60
C CYS A 165 14.27 -15.98 4.26
N LEU A 166 13.54 -15.19 3.47
CA LEU A 166 12.73 -14.08 3.96
C LEU A 166 11.23 -14.34 3.82
N THR A 167 10.48 -13.96 4.84
CA THR A 167 9.01 -13.95 4.81
C THR A 167 8.48 -12.68 4.15
N ILE A 168 7.19 -12.65 3.82
CA ILE A 168 6.55 -11.43 3.33
C ILE A 168 6.64 -10.29 4.35
N GLN A 169 6.50 -10.57 5.64
CA GLN A 169 6.60 -9.57 6.71
C GLN A 169 8.00 -8.97 6.78
N GLU A 170 9.04 -9.81 6.68
CA GLU A 170 10.45 -9.37 6.70
C GLU A 170 10.77 -8.50 5.47
N VAL A 171 10.33 -8.90 4.27
CA VAL A 171 10.53 -8.10 3.05
C VAL A 171 9.76 -6.77 3.11
N THR A 172 8.52 -6.76 3.57
CA THR A 172 7.74 -5.53 3.73
C THR A 172 8.40 -4.58 4.74
N SER A 173 8.92 -5.10 5.86
CA SER A 173 9.66 -4.29 6.85
C SER A 173 10.89 -3.63 6.23
N LEU A 174 11.66 -4.35 5.41
CA LEU A 174 12.82 -3.81 4.70
C LEU A 174 12.42 -2.71 3.71
N LEU A 175 11.35 -2.93 2.94
CA LEU A 175 10.84 -1.93 1.98
C LEU A 175 10.34 -0.67 2.68
N ILE A 176 9.63 -0.78 3.81
CA ILE A 176 9.18 0.39 4.58
C ILE A 176 10.40 1.21 5.03
N ARG A 177 11.45 0.57 5.55
CA ARG A 177 12.68 1.27 5.98
C ARG A 177 13.35 1.99 4.83
N GLU A 178 13.45 1.35 3.66
CA GLU A 178 14.01 2.01 2.49
C GLU A 178 13.15 3.17 2.01
N ILE A 179 11.81 3.06 2.06
CA ILE A 179 10.94 4.18 1.70
C ILE A 179 11.13 5.37 2.64
N LEU A 180 11.23 5.12 3.95
CA LEU A 180 11.52 6.19 4.92
C LEU A 180 12.88 6.85 4.63
N ALA A 181 13.90 6.06 4.27
CA ALA A 181 15.21 6.56 3.89
C ALA A 181 15.18 7.35 2.56
N HIS A 182 14.54 6.80 1.52
CA HIS A 182 14.35 7.44 0.21
C HIS A 182 13.64 8.78 0.34
N ASN A 183 12.56 8.84 1.13
CA ASN A 183 11.80 10.07 1.32
C ASN A 183 12.62 11.18 2.02
N GLN A 184 13.69 10.83 2.72
CA GLN A 184 14.61 11.79 3.36
C GLN A 184 15.89 12.03 2.56
N ARG A 185 16.19 11.18 1.57
CA ARG A 185 17.40 11.25 0.74
C ARG A 185 17.39 12.51 -0.11
N THR A 186 18.56 13.11 -0.28
CA THR A 186 18.75 14.25 -1.19
C THR A 186 18.44 13.84 -2.63
N TYR A 187 17.63 14.62 -3.31
CA TYR A 187 17.26 14.45 -4.70
C TYR A 187 17.38 15.80 -5.43
N GLU A 188 18.56 16.06 -5.99
CA GLU A 188 18.94 17.38 -6.51
C GLU A 188 17.97 17.96 -7.55
N GLU A 189 17.35 17.12 -8.39
CA GLU A 189 16.40 17.59 -9.40
C GLU A 189 15.18 18.32 -8.76
N LEU A 190 14.86 18.05 -7.49
CA LEU A 190 13.78 18.73 -6.77
C LEU A 190 14.07 20.21 -6.53
N ALA A 191 15.33 20.63 -6.51
CA ALA A 191 15.71 22.03 -6.37
C ALA A 191 15.15 22.88 -7.53
N TYR A 192 15.13 22.33 -8.75
CA TYR A 192 14.58 22.98 -9.93
C TYR A 192 13.05 22.92 -9.99
N ILE A 193 12.45 21.89 -9.39
CA ILE A 193 11.00 21.66 -9.40
C ILE A 193 10.31 22.48 -8.30
N ASN A 194 10.92 22.57 -7.13
CA ASN A 194 10.36 23.23 -5.95
C ASN A 194 11.38 24.19 -5.32
N PRO A 195 11.48 25.44 -5.82
CA PRO A 195 12.40 26.45 -5.30
C PRO A 195 12.20 26.78 -3.80
N LEU A 196 11.03 26.48 -3.23
CA LEU A 196 10.74 26.68 -1.81
C LEU A 196 11.72 25.92 -0.90
N LEU A 197 12.30 24.82 -1.39
CA LEU A 197 13.33 24.08 -0.66
C LEU A 197 14.57 24.94 -0.42
N ILE A 198 15.01 25.69 -1.43
CA ILE A 198 16.18 26.57 -1.36
C ILE A 198 15.84 27.81 -0.54
N GLU A 199 14.68 28.44 -0.82
CA GLU A 199 14.24 29.65 -0.13
C GLU A 199 14.11 29.48 1.39
N ASN A 200 13.82 28.26 1.85
CA ASN A 200 13.65 27.92 3.27
C ASN A 200 14.84 27.15 3.85
N ASP A 201 15.97 27.06 3.13
CA ASP A 201 17.19 26.35 3.56
C ASP A 201 16.92 24.91 4.03
N LEU A 202 16.08 24.19 3.28
CA LEU A 202 15.69 22.82 3.59
C LEU A 202 16.54 21.83 2.80
N VAL A 203 16.83 20.68 3.42
CA VAL A 203 17.39 19.53 2.70
C VAL A 203 16.47 19.20 1.52
N ILE A 204 17.06 19.11 0.32
CA ILE A 204 16.35 18.90 -0.95
C ILE A 204 15.89 17.43 -1.03
N SER A 205 14.88 17.08 -0.23
CA SER A 205 14.34 15.72 -0.12
C SER A 205 12.87 15.65 -0.51
N PRO A 206 12.36 14.46 -0.92
CA PRO A 206 10.94 14.29 -1.21
C PRO A 206 10.02 14.70 -0.06
N LYS A 207 10.35 14.31 1.18
CA LYS A 207 9.59 14.66 2.39
C LYS A 207 9.55 16.17 2.61
N ASN A 208 10.69 16.86 2.51
CA ASN A 208 10.71 18.31 2.70
C ASN A 208 9.96 19.03 1.58
N SER A 209 10.06 18.55 0.34
CA SER A 209 9.33 19.11 -0.80
C SER A 209 7.82 18.99 -0.61
N TRP A 210 7.37 17.86 -0.08
CA TRP A 210 5.98 17.64 0.32
C TRP A 210 5.55 18.61 1.43
N MET A 211 6.27 18.61 2.56
CA MET A 211 5.93 19.39 3.75
C MET A 211 5.93 20.90 3.49
N ILE A 212 6.92 21.43 2.77
CA ILE A 212 6.99 22.87 2.47
C ILE A 212 5.87 23.29 1.51
N SER A 213 5.53 22.43 0.53
CA SER A 213 4.43 22.72 -0.38
C SER A 213 3.08 22.77 0.35
N LEU A 214 2.86 21.84 1.29
CA LEU A 214 1.66 21.83 2.13
C LEU A 214 1.59 23.11 2.99
N LYS A 215 2.69 23.50 3.64
CA LYS A 215 2.77 24.70 4.47
C LYS A 215 2.45 25.99 3.69
N HIS A 216 2.85 26.06 2.41
CA HIS A 216 2.59 27.21 1.54
C HIS A 216 1.27 27.11 0.74
N GLY A 217 0.41 26.13 1.03
CA GLY A 217 -0.87 25.94 0.31
C GLY A 217 -0.71 25.52 -1.15
N ARG A 218 0.48 25.09 -1.58
CA ARG A 218 0.75 24.58 -2.94
C ARG A 218 0.45 23.08 -3.03
N PHE A 219 -0.77 22.69 -2.67
CA PHE A 219 -1.14 21.29 -2.47
C PHE A 219 -2.54 21.00 -3.02
N SER A 220 -2.66 20.03 -3.92
CA SER A 220 -3.94 19.70 -4.59
C SER A 220 -4.67 18.51 -3.96
N ALA A 221 -3.96 17.67 -3.19
CA ALA A 221 -4.57 16.49 -2.57
C ALA A 221 -5.37 16.87 -1.33
N ARG A 222 -6.36 16.04 -1.00
CA ARG A 222 -7.26 16.26 0.14
C ARG A 222 -7.16 15.12 1.15
N ALA A 223 -7.29 15.46 2.42
CA ALA A 223 -7.45 14.45 3.47
C ALA A 223 -8.87 13.87 3.42
N VAL A 224 -9.01 12.61 3.82
CA VAL A 224 -10.29 11.90 3.92
C VAL A 224 -10.32 11.10 5.22
N GLY A 225 -11.50 10.96 5.80
CA GLY A 225 -11.70 10.14 7.00
C GLY A 225 -11.33 8.67 6.75
N ALA A 226 -10.72 8.04 7.74
CA ALA A 226 -10.32 6.63 7.65
C ALA A 226 -11.53 5.72 7.36
N ASP A 227 -12.71 6.07 7.89
CA ASP A 227 -13.98 5.39 7.66
C ASP A 227 -14.38 5.34 6.18
N GLU A 228 -14.23 6.44 5.44
CA GLU A 228 -14.52 6.47 4.00
C GLU A 228 -13.52 5.62 3.22
N VAL A 229 -12.23 5.67 3.61
CA VAL A 229 -11.19 4.83 2.99
C VAL A 229 -11.47 3.34 3.23
N ILE A 230 -11.78 2.95 4.47
CA ILE A 230 -12.14 1.58 4.86
C ILE A 230 -13.37 1.11 4.07
N ALA A 231 -14.43 1.92 4.03
CA ALA A 231 -15.68 1.55 3.37
C ALA A 231 -15.51 1.28 1.86
N ARG A 232 -14.65 2.07 1.20
CA ARG A 232 -14.46 2.04 -0.27
C ARG A 232 -13.34 1.10 -0.73
N LEU A 233 -12.20 1.10 -0.04
CA LEU A 233 -10.97 0.46 -0.51
C LEU A 233 -10.63 -0.85 0.18
N LEU A 234 -10.97 -1.04 1.46
CA LEU A 234 -10.75 -2.36 2.06
C LEU A 234 -11.67 -3.41 1.43
N ILE A 235 -11.27 -4.67 1.53
CA ILE A 235 -11.88 -5.74 0.74
C ILE A 235 -13.27 -6.06 1.31
N PRO A 236 -14.34 -5.93 0.50
CA PRO A 236 -15.69 -6.23 0.95
C PRO A 236 -15.88 -7.75 1.08
N VAL A 237 -16.37 -8.18 2.23
CA VAL A 237 -16.76 -9.57 2.51
C VAL A 237 -18.06 -9.59 3.30
N ASN A 238 -18.72 -10.75 3.35
CA ASN A 238 -19.85 -10.99 4.24
C ASN A 238 -19.37 -11.81 5.44
N ALA A 239 -19.66 -11.34 6.65
CA ALA A 239 -19.39 -12.05 7.89
C ALA A 239 -20.70 -12.47 8.54
N ASN A 240 -20.65 -13.51 9.38
CA ASN A 240 -21.83 -14.01 10.10
C ASN A 240 -21.81 -13.53 11.55
N ILE A 241 -22.91 -12.96 12.00
CA ILE A 241 -23.15 -12.68 13.41
C ILE A 241 -23.64 -13.97 14.07
N THR A 242 -22.98 -14.38 15.15
CA THR A 242 -23.29 -15.57 15.93
C THR A 242 -23.40 -15.22 17.41
N ALA A 243 -23.94 -16.14 18.21
CA ALA A 243 -24.04 -15.99 19.66
C ALA A 243 -22.68 -15.75 20.36
N GLY A 244 -21.59 -16.20 19.73
CA GLY A 244 -20.21 -16.08 20.20
C GLY A 244 -19.40 -14.99 19.51
N GLY A 245 -20.04 -14.07 18.78
CA GLY A 245 -19.39 -12.95 18.09
C GLY A 245 -19.49 -13.05 16.57
N ILE A 246 -18.57 -12.38 15.87
CA ILE A 246 -18.52 -12.34 14.40
C ILE A 246 -17.67 -13.48 13.86
N GLN A 247 -18.20 -14.21 12.89
CA GLN A 247 -17.51 -15.32 12.24
C GLN A 247 -17.21 -14.99 10.78
N TYR A 248 -15.94 -15.07 10.39
CA TYR A 248 -15.51 -14.96 9.00
C TYR A 248 -14.35 -15.93 8.72
N ASN A 249 -14.46 -16.70 7.63
CA ASN A 249 -13.42 -17.65 7.19
C ASN A 249 -12.89 -18.59 8.30
N ASN A 250 -13.80 -19.17 9.08
CA ASN A 250 -13.53 -20.02 10.26
C ASN A 250 -12.83 -19.34 11.45
N LEU A 251 -12.63 -18.01 11.41
CA LEU A 251 -12.16 -17.22 12.53
C LEU A 251 -13.35 -16.58 13.27
N PHE A 252 -13.19 -16.41 14.58
CA PHE A 252 -14.14 -15.73 15.45
C PHE A 252 -13.51 -14.44 15.97
N TYR A 253 -14.27 -13.37 15.89
CA TYR A 253 -13.90 -12.04 16.32
C TYR A 253 -14.86 -11.60 17.42
N GLU A 254 -14.31 -11.03 18.47
CA GLU A 254 -15.08 -10.42 19.55
C GLU A 254 -15.86 -9.22 19.00
N CYS A 255 -17.10 -9.06 19.45
CA CYS A 255 -17.91 -7.89 19.17
C CYS A 255 -18.72 -7.50 20.39
N ASP A 256 -19.37 -6.35 20.32
CA ASP A 256 -20.25 -5.85 21.37
C ASP A 256 -21.29 -6.93 21.77
N PRO A 257 -21.43 -7.25 23.07
CA PRO A 257 -22.41 -8.21 23.56
C PRO A 257 -23.83 -7.95 23.09
N ASP A 258 -24.24 -6.68 22.91
CA ASP A 258 -25.58 -6.33 22.46
C ASP A 258 -25.84 -6.82 21.03
N ILE A 259 -24.82 -6.76 20.17
CA ILE A 259 -24.89 -7.25 18.78
C ILE A 259 -24.97 -8.77 18.76
N ALA A 260 -24.16 -9.45 19.59
CA ALA A 260 -24.19 -10.91 19.72
C ALA A 260 -25.52 -11.41 20.32
N SER A 261 -26.17 -10.61 21.18
CA SER A 261 -27.45 -10.96 21.81
C SER A 261 -28.58 -11.07 20.79
N GLY A 262 -28.63 -10.18 19.78
CA GLY A 262 -29.61 -10.23 18.70
C GLY A 262 -29.55 -11.56 17.92
N ALA A 263 -28.34 -12.07 17.66
CA ALA A 263 -28.15 -13.36 17.00
C ALA A 263 -28.54 -14.57 17.88
N ARG A 264 -28.59 -14.43 19.21
CA ARG A 264 -29.09 -15.49 20.11
C ARG A 264 -30.61 -15.66 20.00
N VAL A 265 -31.32 -14.57 19.69
CA VAL A 265 -32.79 -14.54 19.60
C VAL A 265 -33.27 -14.90 18.19
N PHE A 266 -32.63 -14.35 17.16
CA PHE A 266 -33.08 -14.49 15.76
C PHE A 266 -32.26 -15.50 14.93
N GLY A 267 -31.24 -16.13 15.51
CA GLY A 267 -30.33 -17.04 14.81
C GLY A 267 -29.20 -16.33 14.07
N ARG A 268 -28.56 -17.05 13.13
CA ARG A 268 -27.43 -16.49 12.34
C ARG A 268 -27.92 -15.39 11.39
N THR A 269 -27.30 -14.21 11.48
CA THR A 269 -27.54 -13.08 10.56
C THR A 269 -26.24 -12.71 9.85
N THR A 270 -26.31 -12.22 8.62
CA THR A 270 -25.14 -11.74 7.88
C THR A 270 -24.93 -10.24 8.09
N CYS A 271 -23.68 -9.80 8.09
CA CYS A 271 -23.30 -8.38 8.09
C CYS A 271 -22.23 -8.12 7.04
N GLU A 272 -22.17 -6.86 6.59
CA GLU A 272 -21.08 -6.42 5.73
C GLU A 272 -19.81 -6.24 6.54
N ALA A 273 -18.69 -6.70 5.99
CA ALA A 273 -17.38 -6.48 6.59
C ALA A 273 -16.37 -5.99 5.55
N ARG A 274 -15.27 -5.43 6.07
CA ARG A 274 -14.10 -5.01 5.32
C ARG A 274 -12.86 -5.63 5.96
N ILE A 275 -12.01 -6.23 5.13
CA ILE A 275 -10.78 -6.90 5.59
C ILE A 275 -9.54 -6.24 5.00
N ASP A 276 -8.46 -6.28 5.78
CA ASP A 276 -7.11 -5.92 5.37
C ASP A 276 -6.32 -7.22 5.11
N ASP A 277 -5.63 -7.31 3.96
CA ASP A 277 -4.78 -8.48 3.66
C ASP A 277 -3.52 -8.53 4.53
N ASN A 278 -3.13 -7.41 5.15
CA ASN A 278 -1.97 -7.32 6.03
C ASN A 278 -2.30 -7.67 7.49
N CYS A 279 -3.58 -7.70 7.87
CA CYS A 279 -4.00 -7.90 9.25
C CYS A 279 -5.26 -8.77 9.34
N VAL A 280 -5.17 -9.87 10.09
CA VAL A 280 -6.30 -10.77 10.37
C VAL A 280 -6.76 -10.72 11.82
N ASP A 281 -6.15 -9.88 12.64
CA ASP A 281 -6.47 -9.78 14.08
C ASP A 281 -7.83 -9.10 14.31
N TYR A 282 -8.24 -8.26 13.37
CA TYR A 282 -9.53 -7.58 13.37
C TYR A 282 -10.09 -7.46 11.95
N ILE A 283 -11.41 -7.33 11.87
CA ILE A 283 -12.12 -6.97 10.65
C ILE A 283 -13.04 -5.80 10.97
N TYR A 284 -13.30 -4.95 9.99
CA TYR A 284 -14.26 -3.86 10.19
C TYR A 284 -15.65 -4.32 9.79
N VAL A 285 -16.63 -4.10 10.63
CA VAL A 285 -18.01 -4.57 10.44
C VAL A 285 -18.98 -3.42 10.40
N ARG A 286 -20.05 -3.59 9.63
CA ARG A 286 -21.16 -2.66 9.53
C ARG A 286 -22.47 -3.39 9.75
N PHE A 287 -23.21 -2.96 10.77
CA PHE A 287 -24.45 -3.61 11.21
C PHE A 287 -25.69 -2.94 10.62
N ASP A 288 -25.64 -1.62 10.40
CA ASP A 288 -26.69 -0.87 9.69
C ASP A 288 -26.12 -0.20 8.44
N LYS A 289 -26.89 -0.12 7.36
CA LYS A 289 -26.48 0.47 6.08
C LYS A 289 -26.02 1.92 6.22
N ASN A 290 -26.55 2.64 7.20
CA ASN A 290 -26.23 4.04 7.48
C ASN A 290 -25.09 4.22 8.50
N SER A 291 -24.58 3.14 9.10
CA SER A 291 -23.49 3.19 10.06
C SER A 291 -22.10 3.11 9.38
N ILE A 292 -21.09 3.68 10.03
CA ILE A 292 -19.69 3.52 9.63
C ILE A 292 -19.22 2.09 9.93
N PHE A 293 -18.18 1.66 9.21
CA PHE A 293 -17.45 0.44 9.55
C PHE A 293 -16.67 0.67 10.85
N LYS A 294 -16.84 -0.23 11.82
CA LYS A 294 -16.13 -0.22 13.10
C LYS A 294 -15.28 -1.46 13.25
#